data_AF-A0A1D1UUD0-F1
#
_entry.id   AF-A0A1D1UUD0-F1
#
_cell.length_a   1.000
_cell.length_b   1.000
_cell.length_c   1.000
_cell.angle_alpha   90.00
_cell.angle_beta   90.00
_cell.angle_gamma   90.00
#
_symmetry.space_group_name_H-M   'P 1'
#
loop_
_entity.id
_entity.type
_entity.pdbx_description
1 polymer ?
#
loop_
_entity_poly.entity_id
_entity_poly.type
_entity_poly.pdbx_seq_one_letter_code
_entity_poly.pdbx_strand_id
1 'polypeptide(L)'
;MIHFEPSILLLPVTVRCGDGDTFKARHVIFTGSLGVLKARPSFFDPPLSTKKRQAIEKAGFGSTCKIFLQFERPFWEELEPPTDGFQTLWLNRQTESAVVEDSNVPWYRSALGLDAIRTHKNTLVLWLAGPRAAEVDGLSDEQIKQDVVELLRKFAVSSSIPKPVRVMR
;
A
#
# COMPACT_ATOMS: atom_id res chain seq x y z
N MET A 1 -15.40 -4.12 18.92
CA MET A 1 -16.26 -5.32 18.80
C MET A 1 -17.69 -4.84 18.71
N ILE A 2 -18.47 -5.39 17.78
CA ILE A 2 -19.89 -5.02 17.57
C ILE A 2 -20.74 -6.19 18.04
N HIS A 3 -21.57 -5.98 19.05
CA HIS A 3 -22.43 -7.00 19.64
C HIS A 3 -23.91 -6.73 19.38
N PHE A 4 -24.66 -7.78 19.01
CA PHE A 4 -26.11 -7.80 18.82
C PHE A 4 -26.72 -8.88 19.71
N GLU A 5 -27.85 -8.54 20.34
CA GLU A 5 -28.61 -9.47 21.18
C GLU A 5 -29.78 -10.05 20.36
N PRO A 6 -29.93 -11.39 20.17
CA PRO A 6 -30.81 -11.94 19.14
C PRO A 6 -32.32 -11.94 19.42
N SER A 7 -32.83 -11.26 20.45
CA SER A 7 -34.24 -11.35 20.85
C SER A 7 -34.94 -9.99 20.97
N ILE A 8 -35.96 -9.80 20.12
CA ILE A 8 -36.98 -8.73 20.10
C ILE A 8 -36.54 -7.41 19.44
N LEU A 9 -37.42 -6.90 18.56
CA LEU A 9 -37.32 -5.82 17.56
C LEU A 9 -36.87 -4.42 18.06
N LEU A 10 -36.30 -4.27 19.25
CA LEU A 10 -35.98 -2.99 19.88
C LEU A 10 -34.65 -2.92 20.66
N LEU A 11 -33.85 -3.99 20.72
CA LEU A 11 -32.62 -3.96 21.50
C LEU A 11 -31.48 -3.18 20.80
N PRO A 12 -30.74 -2.33 21.53
CA PRO A 12 -29.64 -1.55 20.98
C PRO A 12 -28.43 -2.43 20.66
N VAL A 13 -27.82 -2.20 19.50
CA VAL A 13 -26.48 -2.68 19.15
C VAL A 13 -25.48 -2.03 20.09
N THR A 14 -24.56 -2.82 20.63
CA THR A 14 -23.49 -2.34 21.50
C THR A 14 -22.16 -2.34 20.76
N VAL A 15 -21.52 -1.17 20.67
CA VAL A 15 -20.18 -1.01 20.10
C VAL A 15 -19.19 -0.82 21.23
N ARG A 16 -18.22 -1.73 21.34
CA ARG A 16 -17.09 -1.65 22.29
C ARG A 16 -15.84 -1.18 21.56
N CYS A 17 -15.31 -0.04 21.98
CA CYS A 17 -14.10 0.58 21.45
C CYS A 17 -12.84 -0.01 22.11
N GLY A 18 -11.68 0.21 21.49
CA GLY A 18 -10.40 -0.35 21.97
C GLY A 18 -9.86 0.32 23.24
N ASP A 19 -10.35 1.52 23.55
CA ASP A 19 -10.07 2.33 24.74
C ASP A 19 -10.98 2.00 25.93
N GLY A 20 -11.97 1.11 25.74
CA GLY A 20 -12.93 0.72 26.76
C GLY A 20 -14.30 1.41 26.64
N ASP A 21 -14.42 2.45 25.80
CA ASP A 21 -15.69 3.15 25.62
C ASP A 21 -16.75 2.24 25.01
N THR A 22 -18.01 2.52 25.37
CA THR A 22 -19.15 1.73 24.91
C THR A 22 -20.28 2.62 24.44
N PHE A 23 -20.76 2.37 23.21
CA PHE A 23 -21.86 3.11 22.59
C PHE A 23 -23.03 2.16 22.31
N LYS A 24 -24.26 2.65 22.53
CA LYS A 24 -25.50 1.94 22.22
C LYS A 24 -26.25 2.67 21.10
N ALA A 25 -26.69 1.94 20.08
CA ALA A 25 -27.43 2.52 18.96
C ALA A 25 -28.45 1.54 18.41
N ARG A 26 -29.49 2.03 17.72
CA ARG A 26 -30.46 1.16 17.04
C ARG A 26 -29.87 0.51 15.79
N HIS A 27 -28.93 1.18 15.13
CA HIS A 27 -28.28 0.72 13.91
C HIS A 27 -26.79 1.09 13.95
N VAL A 28 -25.98 0.26 13.30
CA VAL A 28 -24.55 0.49 13.10
C VAL A 28 -24.23 0.28 11.63
N ILE A 29 -23.59 1.27 11.02
CA ILE A 29 -23.02 1.15 9.67
C ILE A 29 -21.52 0.95 9.85
N PHE A 30 -21.02 -0.23 9.48
CA PHE A 30 -19.60 -0.53 9.52
C PHE A 30 -18.94 -0.25 8.17
N THR A 31 -18.00 0.69 8.15
CA THR A 31 -17.23 1.08 6.95
C THR A 31 -15.73 0.83 7.12
N GLY A 32 -15.33 -0.04 8.05
CA GLY A 32 -13.93 -0.44 8.18
C GLY A 32 -13.44 -1.21 6.95
N SER A 33 -12.13 -1.23 6.74
CA SER A 33 -11.54 -1.86 5.56
C SER A 33 -11.77 -3.36 5.51
N LEU A 34 -11.77 -3.94 4.30
CA LEU A 34 -11.83 -5.39 4.11
C LEU A 34 -10.66 -6.10 4.82
N GLY A 35 -9.47 -5.50 4.88
CA GLY A 35 -8.34 -6.00 5.65
C GLY A 35 -8.65 -6.18 7.14
N VAL A 36 -9.36 -5.25 7.77
CA VAL A 36 -9.81 -5.38 9.17
C VAL A 36 -10.77 -6.56 9.34
N LEU A 37 -11.72 -6.71 8.41
CA LEU A 37 -12.69 -7.83 8.43
C LEU A 37 -12.01 -9.19 8.28
N LYS A 38 -10.99 -9.28 7.42
CA LYS A 38 -10.17 -10.48 7.25
C LYS A 38 -9.32 -10.78 8.49
N ALA A 39 -8.67 -9.77 9.06
CA ALA A 39 -7.79 -9.92 10.21
C ALA A 39 -8.53 -10.18 11.54
N ARG A 40 -9.82 -9.82 11.63
CA ARG A 40 -10.61 -9.96 12.85
C ARG A 40 -11.95 -10.66 12.59
N PRO A 41 -11.97 -11.99 12.38
CA PRO A 41 -13.20 -12.74 12.13
C PRO A 41 -14.25 -12.63 13.26
N SER A 42 -13.79 -12.36 14.50
CA SER A 42 -14.60 -12.19 15.70
C SER A 42 -15.06 -10.74 15.94
N PHE A 43 -14.92 -9.84 14.95
CA PHE A 43 -15.26 -8.43 15.13
C PHE A 43 -16.77 -8.18 15.36
N PHE A 44 -17.62 -9.09 14.88
CA PHE A 44 -19.07 -9.09 15.09
C PHE A 44 -19.48 -10.28 15.96
N ASP A 45 -20.41 -10.01 16.87
CA ASP A 45 -21.02 -10.99 17.75
C ASP A 45 -22.55 -10.77 17.75
N PRO A 46 -23.38 -11.72 17.29
CA PRO A 46 -22.99 -13.01 16.75
C PRO A 46 -22.17 -12.83 15.45
N PRO A 47 -21.37 -13.85 15.08
CA PRO A 47 -20.58 -13.82 13.87
C PRO A 47 -21.44 -13.54 12.63
N LEU A 48 -20.84 -12.89 11.63
CA LEU A 48 -21.48 -12.71 10.33
C LEU A 48 -21.88 -14.07 9.72
N SER A 49 -22.97 -14.07 8.97
CA SER A 49 -23.46 -15.27 8.29
C SER A 49 -22.38 -15.92 7.41
N THR A 50 -22.44 -17.24 7.24
CA THR A 50 -21.45 -18.01 6.47
C THR A 50 -21.23 -17.42 5.07
N LYS A 51 -22.29 -17.00 4.38
CA LYS A 51 -22.21 -16.35 3.07
C LYS A 51 -21.36 -15.08 3.09
N LYS A 52 -21.52 -14.21 4.11
CA LYS A 52 -20.73 -12.98 4.25
C LYS A 52 -19.28 -13.27 4.60
N ARG A 53 -19.01 -14.23 5.50
CA ARG A 53 -17.64 -14.64 5.85
C ARG A 53 -16.88 -15.20 4.65
N GLN A 54 -17.51 -16.08 3.86
CA GLN A 54 -16.92 -16.61 2.62
C GLN A 54 -16.65 -15.52 1.58
N ALA A 55 -17.53 -14.52 1.47
CA ALA A 55 -17.28 -13.38 0.59
C ALA A 55 -16.08 -12.54 1.05
N ILE A 56 -15.97 -12.26 2.36
CA ILE A 56 -14.82 -11.57 2.97
C ILE A 56 -13.53 -12.35 2.73
N GLU A 57 -13.55 -13.67 2.89
CA GLU A 57 -12.39 -14.55 2.70
C GLU A 57 -11.92 -14.55 1.23
N LYS A 58 -12.83 -14.72 0.28
CA LYS A 58 -12.52 -14.83 -1.16
C LYS A 58 -12.16 -13.51 -1.83
N ALA A 59 -12.67 -12.38 -1.34
CA ALA A 59 -12.38 -11.08 -1.92
C ALA A 59 -10.89 -10.75 -1.78
N GLY A 60 -10.23 -10.33 -2.86
CA GLY A 60 -8.82 -9.89 -2.81
C GLY A 60 -8.67 -8.59 -2.02
N PHE A 61 -7.58 -8.47 -1.27
CA PHE A 61 -7.20 -7.24 -0.58
C PHE A 61 -5.68 -7.08 -0.67
N GLY A 62 -5.23 -6.32 -1.67
CA GLY A 62 -3.80 -6.12 -1.97
C GLY A 62 -3.23 -4.88 -1.29
N SER A 63 -1.90 -4.82 -1.25
CA SER A 63 -1.15 -3.67 -0.73
C SER A 63 -0.77 -2.71 -1.85
N THR A 64 -0.93 -1.41 -1.59
CA THR A 64 -0.41 -0.33 -2.42
C THR A 64 0.31 0.67 -1.54
N CYS A 65 1.47 1.14 -1.96
CA CYS A 65 2.26 2.11 -1.22
C CYS A 65 2.71 3.24 -2.15
N LYS A 66 2.86 4.44 -1.60
CA LYS A 66 3.46 5.58 -2.28
C LYS A 66 4.62 6.10 -1.46
N ILE A 67 5.72 6.40 -2.12
CA ILE A 67 6.89 7.01 -1.49
C ILE A 67 7.17 8.31 -2.24
N PHE A 68 7.19 9.44 -1.54
CA PHE A 68 7.61 10.70 -2.11
C PHE A 68 9.11 10.87 -1.92
N LEU A 69 9.79 11.21 -3.00
CA LEU A 69 11.23 11.27 -3.13
C LEU A 69 11.60 12.68 -3.56
N GLN A 70 12.13 13.47 -2.63
CA GLN A 70 12.60 14.81 -2.92
C GLN A 70 14.06 14.77 -3.35
N PHE A 71 14.40 15.51 -4.39
CA PHE A 71 15.75 15.66 -4.92
C PHE A 71 16.21 17.11 -4.76
N GLU A 72 17.52 17.36 -4.86
CA GLU A 72 18.05 18.72 -4.82
C GLU A 72 17.48 19.59 -5.96
N ARG A 73 17.35 18.98 -7.14
CA ARG A 73 16.80 19.58 -8.37
C ARG A 73 16.00 18.55 -9.16
N PRO A 74 15.04 18.96 -10.02
CA PRO A 74 14.27 18.05 -10.86
C PRO A 74 15.10 17.50 -12.01
N PHE A 75 15.98 16.54 -11.71
CA PHE A 75 16.95 16.02 -12.70
C PHE A 75 16.28 15.42 -13.95
N TRP A 76 15.02 14.98 -13.85
CA TRP A 76 14.24 14.44 -14.97
C TRP A 76 13.86 15.49 -16.01
N GLU A 77 13.82 16.78 -15.64
CA GLU A 77 13.62 17.90 -16.57
C GLU A 77 14.89 18.20 -17.38
N GLU A 78 16.05 17.73 -16.93
CA GLU A 78 17.35 17.88 -17.61
C GLU A 78 17.72 16.67 -18.47
N LEU A 79 16.88 15.64 -18.50
CA LEU A 79 17.05 14.50 -19.41
C LEU A 79 16.68 14.89 -20.83
N GLU A 80 17.20 14.12 -21.80
CA GLU A 80 16.91 14.33 -23.22
C GLU A 80 16.30 13.04 -23.81
N PRO A 81 14.98 13.01 -24.09
CA PRO A 81 14.01 14.08 -23.84
C PRO A 81 13.65 14.22 -22.34
N PRO A 82 13.16 15.39 -21.91
CA PRO A 82 12.66 15.57 -20.55
C PRO A 82 11.41 14.71 -20.34
N THR A 83 11.15 14.32 -19.09
CA THR A 83 10.01 13.44 -18.76
C THR A 83 9.26 13.89 -17.51
N ASP A 84 7.96 13.63 -17.47
CA ASP A 84 7.10 13.80 -16.29
C ASP A 84 7.15 12.58 -15.35
N GLY A 85 7.95 11.55 -15.67
CA GLY A 85 8.07 10.33 -14.86
C GLY A 85 8.80 9.17 -15.54
N PHE A 86 8.87 8.04 -14.83
CA PHE A 86 9.49 6.81 -15.29
C PHE A 86 8.55 5.64 -15.05
N GLN A 87 8.05 5.02 -16.11
CA GLN A 87 7.18 3.84 -16.00
C GLN A 87 8.02 2.57 -16.12
N THR A 88 7.78 1.60 -15.25
CA THR A 88 8.57 0.37 -15.23
C THR A 88 7.82 -0.76 -15.94
N LEU A 89 8.46 -1.34 -16.96
CA LEU A 89 7.97 -2.57 -17.61
C LEU A 89 9.01 -3.67 -17.43
N TRP A 90 8.67 -4.69 -16.64
CA TRP A 90 9.54 -5.83 -16.37
C TRP A 90 9.26 -6.94 -17.40
N LEU A 91 10.22 -7.23 -18.29
CA LEU A 91 10.02 -8.16 -19.42
C LEU A 91 10.09 -9.66 -19.05
N ASN A 92 10.65 -10.01 -17.90
CA ASN A 92 10.84 -11.41 -17.53
C ASN A 92 9.57 -11.99 -16.85
N ARG A 93 8.72 -12.62 -17.67
CA ARG A 93 7.48 -13.29 -17.27
C ARG A 93 7.67 -14.69 -16.66
N GLN A 94 8.90 -15.20 -16.52
CA GLN A 94 9.17 -16.53 -15.92
C GLN A 94 8.85 -16.64 -14.42
N THR A 95 8.30 -15.59 -13.82
CA THR A 95 8.15 -15.48 -12.37
C THR A 95 6.70 -15.46 -11.90
N GLU A 96 5.68 -15.65 -12.74
CA GLU A 96 4.28 -15.69 -12.26
C GLU A 96 4.06 -16.69 -11.11
N SER A 97 4.83 -17.77 -11.05
CA SER A 97 4.82 -18.74 -9.95
C SER A 97 5.97 -18.58 -8.92
N ALA A 98 6.94 -17.69 -9.17
CA ALA A 98 8.18 -17.58 -8.39
C ALA A 98 8.39 -16.20 -7.71
N VAL A 99 7.64 -15.14 -8.05
CA VAL A 99 7.85 -13.81 -7.41
C VAL A 99 7.39 -13.74 -5.95
N VAL A 100 6.52 -14.64 -5.50
CA VAL A 100 5.86 -14.47 -4.19
C VAL A 100 6.73 -14.94 -3.02
N GLU A 101 7.72 -15.82 -3.25
CA GLU A 101 8.47 -16.48 -2.17
C GLU A 101 10.00 -16.32 -2.26
N ASP A 102 10.57 -15.82 -3.37
CA ASP A 102 12.01 -15.59 -3.44
C ASP A 102 12.42 -14.30 -2.73
N SER A 103 12.94 -14.46 -1.51
CA SER A 103 13.51 -13.39 -0.70
C SER A 103 14.64 -12.60 -1.39
N ASN A 104 15.27 -13.16 -2.43
CA ASN A 104 16.36 -12.48 -3.16
C ASN A 104 15.84 -11.46 -4.19
N VAL A 105 14.54 -11.46 -4.50
CA VAL A 105 13.97 -10.49 -5.43
C VAL A 105 13.86 -9.13 -4.71
N PRO A 106 14.33 -8.00 -5.30
CA PRO A 106 14.24 -6.70 -4.64
C PRO A 106 12.80 -6.20 -4.48
N TRP A 107 12.51 -5.48 -3.38
CA TRP A 107 11.18 -4.92 -3.09
C TRP A 107 10.67 -4.00 -4.20
N TYR A 108 11.56 -3.24 -4.84
CA TYR A 108 11.22 -2.30 -5.91
C TYR A 108 10.77 -3.01 -7.20
N ARG A 109 10.75 -4.36 -7.26
CA ARG A 109 10.04 -5.09 -8.32
C ARG A 109 8.53 -4.88 -8.28
N SER A 110 7.98 -4.47 -7.15
CA SER A 110 6.59 -4.01 -7.04
C SER A 110 6.39 -2.57 -7.53
N ALA A 111 7.45 -1.88 -7.97
CA ALA A 111 7.32 -0.54 -8.54
C ALA A 111 6.51 -0.59 -9.82
N LEU A 112 5.56 0.32 -9.93
CA LEU A 112 4.80 0.58 -11.15
C LEU A 112 5.46 1.71 -11.96
N GLY A 113 5.96 2.71 -11.25
CA GLY A 113 6.61 3.87 -11.84
C GLY A 113 6.78 5.00 -10.85
N LEU A 114 7.47 6.05 -11.31
CA LEU A 114 7.66 7.29 -10.61
C LEU A 114 7.04 8.42 -11.42
N ASP A 115 6.28 9.32 -10.78
CA ASP A 115 5.69 10.48 -11.45
C ASP A 115 6.11 11.78 -10.78
N ALA A 116 6.33 12.83 -11.56
CA ALA A 116 6.62 14.17 -11.06
C ALA A 116 5.39 14.79 -10.38
N ILE A 117 5.60 15.34 -9.19
CA ILE A 117 4.56 16.07 -8.47
C ILE A 117 4.55 17.53 -8.95
N ARG A 118 3.51 17.90 -9.71
CA ARG A 118 3.38 19.26 -10.31
C ARG A 118 3.44 20.40 -9.28
N THR A 119 2.95 20.17 -8.06
CA THR A 119 2.95 21.18 -6.98
C THR A 119 4.28 21.25 -6.22
N HIS A 120 5.18 20.28 -6.41
CA HIS A 120 6.46 20.17 -5.69
C HIS A 120 7.56 19.82 -6.70
N LYS A 121 8.09 20.85 -7.36
CA LYS A 121 8.91 20.72 -8.59
C LYS A 121 10.06 19.71 -8.48
N ASN A 122 10.69 19.55 -7.31
CA ASN A 122 11.80 18.62 -7.10
C ASN A 122 11.39 17.30 -6.45
N THR A 123 10.13 16.85 -6.59
CA THR A 123 9.62 15.62 -5.96
C THR A 123 9.02 14.65 -6.97
N LEU A 124 9.47 13.39 -6.91
CA LEU A 124 8.81 12.25 -7.56
C LEU A 124 7.96 11.49 -6.55
N VAL A 125 6.84 10.91 -6.99
CA VAL A 125 6.11 9.88 -6.23
C VAL A 125 6.37 8.53 -6.87
N LEU A 126 6.94 7.59 -6.12
CA LEU A 126 7.07 6.19 -6.49
C LEU A 126 5.80 5.44 -6.08
N TRP A 127 5.18 4.77 -7.03
CA TRP A 127 4.02 3.92 -6.82
C TRP A 127 4.41 2.45 -6.75
N LEU A 128 3.88 1.76 -5.75
CA LEU A 128 4.11 0.34 -5.52
C LEU A 128 2.77 -0.37 -5.42
N ALA A 129 2.68 -1.55 -6.04
CA ALA A 129 1.55 -2.44 -5.88
C ALA A 129 2.00 -3.90 -5.80
N GLY A 130 1.20 -4.69 -5.10
CA GLY A 130 1.41 -6.13 -4.97
C GLY A 130 2.09 -6.53 -3.66
N PRO A 131 2.53 -7.80 -3.55
CA PRO A 131 2.90 -8.42 -2.28
C PRO A 131 4.04 -7.70 -1.55
N ARG A 132 4.97 -7.10 -2.29
CA ARG A 132 6.18 -6.47 -1.74
C ARG A 132 6.01 -5.00 -1.40
N ALA A 133 4.87 -4.39 -1.73
CA ALA A 133 4.60 -2.98 -1.41
C ALA A 133 4.62 -2.72 0.09
N ALA A 134 4.26 -3.71 0.91
CA ALA A 134 4.29 -3.62 2.37
C ALA A 134 5.70 -3.77 2.97
N GLU A 135 6.68 -4.32 2.24
CA GLU A 135 8.07 -4.48 2.72
C GLU A 135 8.73 -3.12 2.98
N VAL A 136 8.28 -2.08 2.27
CA VAL A 136 8.77 -0.70 2.43
C VAL A 136 8.68 -0.19 3.86
N ASP A 137 7.65 -0.60 4.61
CA ASP A 137 7.45 -0.14 5.99
C ASP A 137 8.60 -0.58 6.92
N GLY A 138 9.29 -1.69 6.57
CA GLY A 138 10.44 -2.19 7.31
C GLY A 138 11.79 -1.61 6.88
N LEU A 139 11.86 -0.85 5.78
CA LEU A 139 13.11 -0.32 5.24
C LEU A 139 13.52 0.99 5.91
N SER A 140 14.83 1.25 5.98
CA SER A 140 15.35 2.56 6.34
C SER A 140 15.24 3.53 5.17
N ASP A 141 15.11 4.83 5.45
CA ASP A 141 15.07 5.87 4.42
C ASP A 141 16.35 5.85 3.56
N GLU A 142 17.48 5.50 4.16
CA GLU A 142 18.76 5.39 3.46
C GLU A 142 18.77 4.21 2.47
N GLN A 143 18.23 3.05 2.86
CA GLN A 143 18.06 1.91 1.97
C GLN A 143 17.13 2.26 0.80
N ILE A 144 15.99 2.89 1.08
CA ILE A 144 15.04 3.33 0.04
C ILE A 144 15.74 4.27 -0.96
N LYS A 145 16.51 5.26 -0.47
CA LYS A 145 17.24 6.19 -1.34
C LYS A 145 18.23 5.47 -2.25
N GLN A 146 18.97 4.49 -1.74
CA GLN A 146 19.95 3.73 -2.52
C GLN A 146 19.26 2.87 -3.59
N ASP A 147 18.21 2.16 -3.21
CA ASP A 147 17.47 1.24 -4.08
C ASP A 147 16.71 1.98 -5.18
N VAL A 148 16.14 3.15 -4.88
CA VAL A 148 15.48 4.01 -5.87
C VAL A 148 16.46 4.49 -6.93
N VAL A 149 17.70 4.82 -6.55
CA VAL A 149 18.74 5.18 -7.52
C VAL A 149 19.09 3.99 -8.40
N GLU A 150 19.20 2.79 -7.84
CA GLU A 150 19.42 1.56 -8.60
C GLU A 150 18.28 1.29 -9.59
N LEU A 151 17.03 1.44 -9.14
CA LEU A 151 15.83 1.33 -9.96
C LEU A 151 15.88 2.33 -11.12
N LEU A 152 16.08 3.61 -10.84
CA LEU A 152 16.12 4.66 -11.86
C LEU A 152 17.27 4.43 -12.85
N ARG A 153 18.45 3.97 -12.42
CA ARG A 153 19.54 3.62 -13.35
C ARG A 153 19.15 2.54 -14.36
N LYS A 154 18.24 1.62 -14.01
CA LYS A 154 17.75 0.56 -14.91
C LYS A 154 16.81 1.11 -15.99
N PHE A 155 16.05 2.18 -15.70
CA PHE A 155 14.96 2.64 -16.56
C PHE A 155 15.15 4.04 -17.15
N ALA A 156 15.96 4.91 -16.55
CA ALA A 156 16.16 6.29 -16.97
C ALA A 156 17.28 6.49 -18.01
N VAL A 157 18.00 5.42 -18.39
CA VAL A 157 19.08 5.42 -19.40
C VAL A 157 20.08 6.58 -19.18
N SER A 158 20.39 6.89 -17.92
CA SER A 158 21.33 7.94 -17.52
C SER A 158 22.22 7.45 -16.39
N SER A 159 23.52 7.72 -16.49
CA SER A 159 24.51 7.36 -15.46
C SER A 159 24.51 8.34 -14.28
N SER A 160 23.95 9.53 -14.45
CA SER A 160 23.98 10.63 -13.46
C SER A 160 22.66 10.80 -12.72
N ILE A 161 22.10 9.71 -12.18
CA ILE A 161 20.91 9.78 -11.31
C ILE A 161 21.32 10.29 -9.93
N PRO A 162 20.85 11.48 -9.49
CA PRO A 162 21.13 11.96 -8.14
C PRO A 162 20.37 11.15 -7.12
N LYS A 163 20.90 11.09 -5.90
CA LYS A 163 20.21 10.45 -4.77
C LYS A 163 19.13 11.39 -4.21
N PRO A 164 17.96 10.88 -3.79
CA PRO A 164 16.97 11.70 -3.11
C PRO A 164 17.53 12.26 -1.78
N VAL A 165 17.29 13.53 -1.51
CA VAL A 165 17.67 14.20 -0.26
C VAL A 165 16.70 13.86 0.87
N ARG A 166 15.42 13.59 0.55
CA ARG A 166 14.37 13.26 1.53
C ARG A 166 13.42 12.18 1.02
N VAL A 167 12.99 11.33 1.94
CA VAL A 167 11.95 10.31 1.74
C VAL A 167 10.75 10.69 2.61
N MET A 168 9.53 10.58 2.07
CA MET A 168 8.28 10.74 2.82
C MET A 168 7.35 9.59 2.47
N ARG A 169 6.84 8.90 3.49
CA ARG A 169 5.98 7.71 3.40
C ARG A 169 4.89 7.80 4.46
#